data_AF-A0A1C5RT51-F1
#
_entry.id   AF-A0A1C5RT51-F1
#
_cell.length_a   1.000
_cell.length_b   1.000
_cell.length_c   1.000
_cell.angle_alpha   90.00
_cell.angle_beta   90.00
_cell.angle_gamma   90.00
#
_symmetry.space_group_name_H-M   'P 1'
#
loop_
_entity.id
_entity.type
_entity.pdbx_description
1 polymer ?
#
loop_
_entity_poly.entity_id
_entity_poly.type
_entity_poly.pdbx_seq_one_letter_code
_entity_poly.pdbx_strand_id
1 'polypeptide(L)'
;MEKTKIKINKTEIELLEYIPDFYSIAEITNPLLSEMRPGIKTWVSEDVFEKMQVSIWIVNDIRVNAFAKRYEGKNYIVLTIGLCVAFWKEVEEFIGNKNFRKVFHLSEEKEDSYKKELYQSMLNFIIAHEFGHIVHGHVLANSEDNFIEELYADETTNKDNWLTQLREFDADYYAAMLNTAITLGYWKEDRKVLSATFDLLFLSFYLCFDVFAKNSNRDFSNYQEKDIESYDHPYPGIRMYYCSIAICDLLIRIKGDNELIRELISSGFDAMISYEKRALGKEKYRDSYFSIAGTQKGAMHIRALVNGWNELVDEYNRYSYVTIYKNDNVESLSYFLGEDGEFLRQGV
;
A
#
# COMPACT_ATOMS: atom_id res chain seq x y z
N MET A 1 7.58 28.84 0.70
CA MET A 1 7.22 27.54 1.27
C MET A 1 6.11 27.78 2.27
N GLU A 2 4.90 27.36 1.95
CA GLU A 2 3.80 27.42 2.91
C GLU A 2 4.12 26.49 4.09
N LYS A 3 3.72 26.91 5.29
CA LYS A 3 3.89 26.16 6.52
C LYS A 3 2.60 26.21 7.31
N THR A 4 2.31 25.12 7.99
CA THR A 4 1.22 25.08 8.97
C THR A 4 1.66 24.28 10.18
N LYS A 5 0.82 24.27 11.22
CA LYS A 5 1.09 23.52 12.44
C LYS A 5 -0.13 22.73 12.83
N ILE A 6 0.09 21.50 13.25
CA ILE A 6 -0.94 20.64 13.81
C ILE A 6 -0.48 20.16 15.19
N LYS A 7 -1.44 19.75 16.02
CA LYS A 7 -1.14 19.05 17.26
C LYS A 7 -1.42 17.57 17.11
N ILE A 8 -0.44 16.77 17.52
CA ILE A 8 -0.59 15.33 17.72
C ILE A 8 -0.35 15.10 19.21
N ASN A 9 -1.37 14.63 19.90
CA ASN A 9 -1.39 14.49 21.35
C ASN A 9 -1.06 15.84 22.03
N LYS A 10 0.08 15.92 22.75
CA LYS A 10 0.56 17.13 23.43
C LYS A 10 1.65 17.88 22.66
N THR A 11 2.02 17.40 21.46
CA THR A 11 3.15 17.90 20.69
C THR A 11 2.66 18.70 19.49
N GLU A 12 3.19 19.90 19.32
CA GLU A 12 2.98 20.71 18.11
C GLU A 12 4.02 20.32 17.06
N ILE A 13 3.57 20.03 15.85
CA ILE A 13 4.42 19.61 14.73
C ILE A 13 4.27 20.64 13.61
N GLU A 14 5.40 21.08 13.07
CA GLU A 14 5.44 21.94 11.88
C GLU A 14 5.31 21.09 10.62
N LEU A 15 4.34 21.43 9.79
CA LEU A 15 4.10 20.84 8.48
C LEU A 15 4.58 21.79 7.39
N LEU A 16 5.24 21.23 6.39
CA LEU A 16 5.85 21.93 5.27
C LEU A 16 5.14 21.53 3.98
N GLU A 17 4.93 22.50 3.09
CA GLU A 17 4.41 22.21 1.76
C GLU A 17 5.42 21.41 0.91
N TYR A 18 6.72 21.58 1.14
CA TYR A 18 7.77 20.91 0.37
C TYR A 18 8.90 20.45 1.28
N ILE A 19 9.64 19.43 0.83
CA ILE A 19 10.89 19.02 1.47
C ILE A 19 11.90 20.17 1.30
N PRO A 20 12.60 20.60 2.36
CA PRO A 20 13.62 21.65 2.26
C PRO A 20 14.75 21.29 1.26
N ASP A 21 15.18 22.26 0.45
CA ASP A 21 16.15 22.06 -0.64
C ASP A 21 17.54 21.54 -0.21
N PHE A 22 17.87 21.59 1.09
CA PHE A 22 19.11 21.01 1.59
C PHE A 22 19.08 19.47 1.68
N TYR A 23 17.90 18.85 1.53
CA TYR A 23 17.78 17.41 1.35
C TYR A 23 17.82 17.08 -0.15
N SER A 24 18.74 16.21 -0.58
CA SER A 24 18.87 15.81 -1.99
C SER A 24 17.58 15.24 -2.59
N ILE A 25 16.77 14.55 -1.78
CA ILE A 25 15.50 13.97 -2.20
C ILE A 25 14.44 15.02 -2.61
N ALA A 26 14.64 16.29 -2.25
CA ALA A 26 13.76 17.41 -2.61
C ALA A 26 13.68 17.60 -4.14
N GLU A 27 14.79 17.43 -4.86
CA GLU A 27 14.87 17.66 -6.30
C GLU A 27 13.92 16.77 -7.11
N ILE A 28 13.73 15.53 -6.65
CA ILE A 28 12.82 14.58 -7.30
C ILE A 28 11.41 14.60 -6.69
N THR A 29 11.30 14.78 -5.37
CA THR A 29 10.01 14.64 -4.68
C THR A 29 9.14 15.89 -4.78
N ASN A 30 9.71 17.09 -4.67
CA ASN A 30 8.92 18.32 -4.69
C ASN A 30 8.20 18.54 -6.04
N PRO A 31 8.82 18.28 -7.20
CA PRO A 31 8.09 18.31 -8.47
C PRO A 31 6.96 17.28 -8.54
N LEU A 32 7.19 16.05 -8.08
CA LEU A 32 6.16 15.00 -8.07
C LEU A 32 4.98 15.37 -7.17
N LEU A 33 5.23 15.89 -5.97
CA LEU A 33 4.14 16.33 -5.07
C LEU A 33 3.38 17.53 -5.64
N SER A 34 4.06 18.44 -6.34
CA SER A 34 3.41 19.54 -7.08
C SER A 34 2.42 19.03 -8.12
N GLU A 35 2.76 17.94 -8.81
CA GLU A 35 1.90 17.30 -9.82
C GLU A 35 0.76 16.49 -9.19
N MET A 36 1.02 15.79 -8.07
CA MET A 36 0.04 14.91 -7.41
C MET A 36 -1.06 15.68 -6.66
N ARG A 37 -0.73 16.80 -6.01
CA ARG A 37 -1.68 17.56 -5.18
C ARG A 37 -2.94 18.02 -5.93
N PRO A 38 -2.85 18.57 -7.16
CA PRO A 38 -4.06 18.86 -7.93
C PRO A 38 -4.82 17.61 -8.36
N GLY A 39 -4.15 16.44 -8.43
CA GLY A 39 -4.72 15.17 -8.87
C GLY A 39 -5.65 14.54 -7.85
N ILE A 40 -5.38 14.67 -6.54
CA ILE A 40 -6.20 13.99 -5.51
C ILE A 40 -7.68 14.41 -5.50
N LYS A 41 -8.00 15.59 -6.05
CA LYS A 41 -9.38 16.07 -6.17
C LYS A 41 -10.22 15.26 -7.16
N THR A 42 -9.60 14.47 -8.02
CA THR A 42 -10.30 13.61 -8.99
C THR A 42 -10.60 12.22 -8.46
N TRP A 43 -10.12 11.89 -7.25
CA TRP A 43 -10.29 10.57 -6.64
C TRP A 43 -11.71 10.35 -6.11
N VAL A 44 -12.42 11.44 -5.83
CA VAL A 44 -13.82 11.47 -5.38
C VAL A 44 -14.54 12.60 -6.13
N SER A 45 -15.87 12.72 -5.94
CA SER A 45 -16.59 13.86 -6.51
C SER A 45 -16.16 15.18 -5.87
N GLU A 46 -16.33 16.29 -6.60
CA GLU A 46 -15.97 17.63 -6.14
C GLU A 46 -16.63 17.99 -4.80
N ASP A 47 -17.95 17.76 -4.68
CA ASP A 47 -18.70 17.97 -3.42
C ASP A 47 -18.13 17.18 -2.24
N VAL A 48 -17.64 15.96 -2.48
CA VAL A 48 -17.05 15.11 -1.44
C VAL A 48 -15.66 15.65 -1.07
N PHE A 49 -14.83 15.97 -2.05
CA PHE A 49 -13.50 16.52 -1.84
C PHE A 49 -13.53 17.83 -1.06
N GLU A 50 -14.45 18.73 -1.41
CA GLU A 50 -14.67 19.99 -0.69
C GLU A 50 -15.06 19.75 0.77
N LYS A 51 -15.92 18.76 1.07
CA LYS A 51 -16.27 18.41 2.46
C LYS A 51 -15.11 17.79 3.23
N MET A 52 -14.22 17.07 2.54
CA MET A 52 -13.06 16.44 3.17
C MET A 52 -12.04 17.48 3.64
N GLN A 53 -11.90 18.63 2.96
CA GLN A 53 -10.88 19.64 3.31
C GLN A 53 -9.48 19.01 3.48
N VAL A 54 -9.13 18.08 2.59
CA VAL A 54 -7.91 17.26 2.66
C VAL A 54 -6.73 17.95 1.98
N SER A 55 -5.54 17.78 2.54
CA SER A 55 -4.29 18.36 2.02
C SER A 55 -3.07 17.48 2.31
N ILE A 56 -2.05 17.53 1.46
CA ILE A 56 -0.83 16.71 1.55
C ILE A 56 0.36 17.56 2.00
N TRP A 57 1.03 17.13 3.05
CA TRP A 57 2.13 17.86 3.70
C TRP A 57 3.34 16.97 3.97
N ILE A 58 4.46 17.62 4.24
CA ILE A 58 5.72 17.03 4.67
C ILE A 58 5.99 17.38 6.12
N VAL A 59 6.50 16.43 6.89
CA VAL A 59 7.11 16.71 8.20
C VAL A 59 8.61 16.44 8.15
N ASN A 60 9.41 17.33 8.74
CA ASN A 60 10.85 17.17 8.86
C ASN A 60 11.21 16.13 9.94
N ASP A 61 10.96 14.87 9.60
CA ASP A 61 11.22 13.69 10.41
C ASP A 61 11.97 12.65 9.57
N ILE A 62 13.02 12.06 10.13
CA ILE A 62 13.87 11.06 9.47
C ILE A 62 13.33 9.64 9.63
N ARG A 63 12.34 9.41 10.51
CA ARG A 63 11.66 8.13 10.66
C ARG A 63 10.87 7.83 9.39
N VAL A 64 10.80 6.58 8.96
CA VAL A 64 9.98 6.14 7.83
C VAL A 64 8.54 6.07 8.33
N ASN A 65 7.66 6.98 7.89
CA ASN A 65 6.25 6.97 8.28
C ASN A 65 5.38 7.81 7.32
N ALA A 66 4.10 7.50 7.29
CA ALA A 66 3.04 8.36 6.79
C ALA A 66 1.88 8.33 7.79
N PHE A 67 1.06 9.38 7.81
CA PHE A 67 -0.10 9.42 8.68
C PHE A 67 -1.21 10.34 8.17
N ALA A 68 -2.42 10.07 8.64
CA ALA A 68 -3.61 10.88 8.46
C ALA A 68 -4.05 11.50 9.78
N LYS A 69 -4.37 12.80 9.76
CA LYS A 69 -4.83 13.55 10.94
C LYS A 69 -6.00 14.48 10.58
N ARG A 70 -7.03 14.52 11.43
CA ARG A 70 -8.00 15.62 11.43
C ARG A 70 -7.63 16.65 12.49
N TYR A 71 -7.44 17.92 12.11
CA TYR A 71 -7.12 19.01 13.04
C TYR A 71 -7.88 20.29 12.63
N GLU A 72 -8.53 20.94 13.60
CA GLU A 72 -9.33 22.17 13.36
C GLU A 72 -10.30 22.09 12.16
N GLY A 73 -10.93 20.93 11.99
CA GLY A 73 -11.92 20.69 10.93
C GLY A 73 -11.34 20.37 9.55
N LYS A 74 -10.01 20.29 9.40
CA LYS A 74 -9.31 19.94 8.16
C LYS A 74 -8.64 18.58 8.27
N ASN A 75 -8.46 17.90 7.14
CA ASN A 75 -7.75 16.63 7.06
C ASN A 75 -6.36 16.82 6.45
N TYR A 76 -5.37 16.15 7.03
CA TYR A 76 -3.97 16.24 6.69
C TYR A 76 -3.45 14.83 6.40
N ILE A 77 -2.93 14.63 5.20
CA ILE A 77 -2.06 13.51 4.85
C ILE A 77 -0.63 14.01 5.00
N VAL A 78 0.19 13.34 5.79
CA VAL A 78 1.55 13.79 6.10
C VAL A 78 2.53 12.68 5.79
N LEU A 79 3.55 13.02 4.98
CA LEU A 79 4.67 12.13 4.70
C LEU A 79 5.92 12.62 5.46
N THR A 80 6.67 11.72 6.06
CA THR A 80 7.98 12.06 6.62
C THR A 80 9.03 12.16 5.51
N ILE A 81 10.07 12.97 5.73
CA ILE A 81 11.23 12.99 4.84
C ILE A 81 11.90 11.61 4.80
N GLY A 82 11.95 10.92 5.94
CA GLY A 82 12.45 9.55 6.05
C GLY A 82 11.77 8.57 5.10
N LEU A 83 10.44 8.66 4.96
CA LEU A 83 9.69 7.82 4.02
C LEU A 83 10.08 8.11 2.57
N CYS A 84 10.10 9.38 2.17
CA CYS A 84 10.49 9.77 0.81
C CYS A 84 11.89 9.27 0.45
N VAL A 85 12.85 9.40 1.37
CA VAL A 85 14.22 8.88 1.20
C VAL A 85 14.22 7.36 1.08
N ALA A 86 13.49 6.65 1.95
CA ALA A 86 13.43 5.19 1.93
C ALA A 86 12.83 4.65 0.62
N PHE A 87 11.75 5.26 0.15
CA PHE A 87 11.12 4.89 -1.12
C PHE A 87 12.03 5.12 -2.32
N TRP A 88 12.70 6.28 -2.40
CA TRP A 88 13.63 6.52 -3.51
C TRP A 88 14.82 5.55 -3.48
N LYS A 89 15.39 5.32 -2.29
CA LYS A 89 16.47 4.36 -2.13
C LYS A 89 16.06 2.95 -2.55
N GLU A 90 14.84 2.53 -2.21
CA GLU A 90 14.31 1.22 -2.64
C GLU A 90 14.26 1.11 -4.17
N VAL A 91 13.79 2.16 -4.84
CA VAL A 91 13.74 2.21 -6.31
C VAL A 91 15.14 2.15 -6.92
N GLU A 92 16.10 2.88 -6.36
CA GLU A 92 17.50 2.85 -6.80
C GLU A 92 18.11 1.45 -6.62
N GLU A 93 17.87 0.79 -5.48
CA GLU A 93 18.36 -0.56 -5.20
C GLU A 93 17.67 -1.61 -6.09
N PHE A 94 16.37 -1.47 -6.33
CA PHE A 94 15.59 -2.35 -7.20
C PHE A 94 16.12 -2.34 -8.64
N ILE A 95 16.20 -1.17 -9.27
CA ILE A 95 16.69 -1.02 -10.65
C ILE A 95 18.19 -1.26 -10.74
N GLY A 96 18.96 -0.81 -9.74
CA GLY A 96 20.41 -0.97 -9.66
C GLY A 96 20.87 -2.40 -9.32
N ASN A 97 19.95 -3.32 -9.03
CA ASN A 97 20.29 -4.71 -8.73
C ASN A 97 21.01 -5.35 -9.94
N LYS A 98 22.20 -5.92 -9.72
CA LYS A 98 23.00 -6.58 -10.77
C LYS A 98 22.26 -7.69 -11.53
N ASN A 99 21.24 -8.29 -10.90
CA ASN A 99 20.42 -9.35 -11.46
C ASN A 99 19.08 -8.82 -12.02
N PHE A 100 18.79 -7.52 -11.93
CA PHE A 100 17.56 -6.90 -12.44
C PHE A 100 17.28 -7.30 -13.90
N ARG A 101 18.32 -7.26 -14.74
CA ARG A 101 18.25 -7.62 -16.16
C ARG A 101 17.98 -9.10 -16.46
N LYS A 102 18.00 -9.97 -15.44
CA LYS A 102 17.55 -11.38 -15.57
C LYS A 102 16.02 -11.51 -15.56
N VAL A 103 15.33 -10.46 -15.14
CA VAL A 103 13.86 -10.42 -14.98
C VAL A 103 13.28 -9.36 -15.90
N PHE A 104 13.82 -8.14 -15.85
CA PHE A 104 13.27 -7.00 -16.57
C PHE A 104 14.21 -6.53 -17.68
N HIS A 105 13.63 -6.29 -18.85
CA HIS A 105 14.36 -5.78 -20.01
C HIS A 105 14.02 -4.30 -20.22
N LEU A 106 14.76 -3.42 -19.55
CA LEU A 106 14.64 -1.97 -19.73
C LEU A 106 15.73 -1.45 -20.67
N SER A 107 15.38 -0.46 -21.50
CA SER A 107 16.38 0.31 -22.24
C SER A 107 17.17 1.18 -21.28
N GLU A 108 18.50 1.13 -21.34
CA GLU A 108 19.40 1.91 -20.46
C GLU A 108 19.09 3.42 -20.51
N GLU A 109 18.76 3.93 -21.71
CA GLU A 109 18.42 5.35 -21.93
C GLU A 109 17.17 5.82 -21.16
N LYS A 110 16.35 4.90 -20.66
CA LYS A 110 15.11 5.21 -19.92
C LYS A 110 15.17 4.88 -18.44
N GLU A 111 16.32 4.42 -17.93
CA GLU A 111 16.46 3.95 -16.55
C GLU A 111 15.96 4.99 -15.53
N ASP A 112 16.38 6.25 -15.68
CA ASP A 112 15.97 7.33 -14.78
C ASP A 112 14.47 7.67 -14.89
N SER A 113 13.87 7.50 -16.08
CA SER A 113 12.42 7.64 -16.26
C SER A 113 11.67 6.58 -15.46
N TYR A 114 12.13 5.32 -15.53
CA TYR A 114 11.50 4.22 -14.79
C TYR A 114 11.66 4.37 -13.27
N LYS A 115 12.81 4.86 -12.80
CA LYS A 115 12.99 5.19 -11.38
C LYS A 115 11.97 6.24 -10.95
N LYS A 116 11.83 7.32 -11.72
CA LYS A 116 10.85 8.38 -11.43
C LYS A 116 9.41 7.86 -11.44
N GLU A 117 9.03 7.04 -12.42
CA GLU A 117 7.68 6.46 -12.54
C GLU A 117 7.34 5.49 -11.39
N LEU A 118 8.28 4.62 -10.99
CA LEU A 118 8.11 3.74 -9.83
C LEU A 118 7.99 4.54 -8.54
N TYR A 119 8.88 5.51 -8.32
CA TYR A 119 8.85 6.36 -7.13
C TYR A 119 7.54 7.17 -7.04
N GLN A 120 7.11 7.74 -8.16
CA GLN A 120 5.82 8.41 -8.27
C GLN A 120 4.65 7.46 -7.92
N SER A 121 4.68 6.23 -8.41
CA SER A 121 3.62 5.24 -8.12
C SER A 121 3.61 4.83 -6.64
N MET A 122 4.79 4.68 -6.03
CA MET A 122 4.91 4.40 -4.58
C MET A 122 4.37 5.55 -3.72
N LEU A 123 4.72 6.81 -4.06
CA LEU A 123 4.17 8.00 -3.42
C LEU A 123 2.64 8.08 -3.58
N ASN A 124 2.13 7.79 -4.78
CA ASN A 124 0.70 7.79 -5.04
C ASN A 124 -0.03 6.72 -4.23
N PHE A 125 0.57 5.53 -4.08
CA PHE A 125 0.03 4.45 -3.26
C PHE A 125 -0.10 4.86 -1.79
N ILE A 126 0.99 5.36 -1.17
CA ILE A 126 0.93 5.73 0.25
C ILE A 126 -0.01 6.92 0.51
N ILE A 127 -0.05 7.91 -0.39
CA ILE A 127 -1.03 9.01 -0.28
C ILE A 127 -2.46 8.47 -0.42
N ALA A 128 -2.70 7.51 -1.31
CA ALA A 128 -4.01 6.88 -1.48
C ALA A 128 -4.42 6.05 -0.26
N HIS A 129 -3.47 5.38 0.40
CA HIS A 129 -3.68 4.66 1.66
C HIS A 129 -4.14 5.62 2.77
N GLU A 130 -3.40 6.71 3.01
CA GLU A 130 -3.79 7.72 4.01
C GLU A 130 -5.11 8.42 3.66
N PHE A 131 -5.36 8.63 2.36
CA PHE A 131 -6.64 9.11 1.88
C PHE A 131 -7.77 8.12 2.18
N GLY A 132 -7.51 6.81 2.07
CA GLY A 132 -8.40 5.72 2.49
C GLY A 132 -8.86 5.88 3.94
N HIS A 133 -7.91 6.07 4.85
CA HIS A 133 -8.23 6.33 6.26
C HIS A 133 -9.14 7.55 6.49
N ILE A 134 -9.00 8.59 5.67
CA ILE A 134 -9.85 9.78 5.78
C ILE A 134 -11.22 9.51 5.16
N VAL A 135 -11.26 9.01 3.92
CA VAL A 135 -12.48 8.90 3.11
C VAL A 135 -13.44 7.85 3.64
N HIS A 136 -12.92 6.76 4.22
CA HIS A 136 -13.72 5.72 4.88
C HIS A 136 -13.95 6.00 6.37
N GLY A 137 -13.52 7.18 6.86
CA GLY A 137 -13.89 7.68 8.18
C GLY A 137 -13.09 7.08 9.34
N HIS A 138 -11.97 6.38 9.08
CA HIS A 138 -11.11 5.81 10.11
C HIS A 138 -10.60 6.87 11.09
N VAL A 139 -10.19 8.01 10.55
CA VAL A 139 -9.72 9.16 11.34
C VAL A 139 -10.83 9.73 12.23
N LEU A 140 -12.06 9.79 11.74
CA LEU A 140 -13.21 10.36 12.46
C LEU A 140 -13.80 9.41 13.51
N ALA A 141 -13.80 8.11 13.22
CA ALA A 141 -14.21 7.08 14.17
C ALA A 141 -13.22 7.00 15.35
N ASN A 142 -11.95 7.36 15.14
CA ASN A 142 -10.93 7.39 16.18
C ASN A 142 -11.07 8.65 17.07
N SER A 143 -12.02 8.59 18.02
CA SER A 143 -12.52 9.76 18.75
C SER A 143 -11.53 10.44 19.70
N GLU A 144 -10.45 9.77 20.12
CA GLU A 144 -9.52 10.31 21.12
C GLU A 144 -8.48 11.24 20.48
N ASP A 145 -7.83 10.81 19.40
CA ASP A 145 -6.74 11.57 18.79
C ASP A 145 -6.94 11.93 17.31
N ASN A 146 -7.99 11.43 16.63
CA ASN A 146 -8.23 11.60 15.18
C ASN A 146 -6.92 11.48 14.36
N PHE A 147 -6.15 10.42 14.62
CA PHE A 147 -4.79 10.18 14.13
C PHE A 147 -4.63 8.68 13.84
N ILE A 148 -4.00 8.35 12.72
CA ILE A 148 -3.63 6.99 12.31
C ILE A 148 -2.29 7.10 11.57
N GLU A 149 -1.36 6.18 11.82
CA GLU A 149 -0.02 6.16 11.23
C GLU A 149 0.39 4.74 10.82
N GLU A 150 1.26 4.66 9.80
CA GLU A 150 1.60 3.43 9.08
C GLU A 150 2.71 2.56 9.74
N LEU A 151 3.57 3.13 10.61
CA LEU A 151 4.77 2.42 11.11
C LEU A 151 5.12 2.52 12.61
N TYR A 152 4.28 3.10 13.48
CA TYR A 152 4.59 3.18 14.92
C TYR A 152 3.77 2.22 15.79
N ALA A 153 4.50 1.36 16.50
CA ALA A 153 3.97 0.42 17.47
C ALA A 153 4.40 0.85 18.88
N ASP A 154 3.50 1.47 19.64
CA ASP A 154 3.56 1.34 21.10
C ASP A 154 2.60 0.21 21.50
N GLU A 155 2.95 -0.56 22.52
CA GLU A 155 2.21 -1.74 22.99
C GLU A 155 0.74 -1.41 23.31
N THR A 156 -0.16 -1.61 22.35
CA THR A 156 -1.61 -1.49 22.55
C THR A 156 -2.23 -2.85 22.93
N THR A 157 -3.51 -2.86 23.32
CA THR A 157 -4.19 -4.11 23.68
C THR A 157 -4.54 -4.94 22.44
N ASN A 158 -4.64 -6.27 22.56
CA ASN A 158 -4.95 -7.17 21.42
C ASN A 158 -6.23 -6.78 20.64
N LYS A 159 -7.24 -6.19 21.32
CA LYS A 159 -8.47 -5.75 20.64
C LYS A 159 -8.26 -4.49 19.81
N ASP A 160 -7.44 -3.56 20.29
CA ASP A 160 -7.09 -2.33 19.57
C ASP A 160 -6.22 -2.66 18.35
N ASN A 161 -5.34 -3.65 18.48
CA ASN A 161 -4.56 -4.21 17.38
C ASN A 161 -5.43 -4.78 16.27
N TRP A 162 -6.42 -5.63 16.58
CA TRP A 162 -7.28 -6.23 15.55
C TRP A 162 -8.11 -5.17 14.80
N LEU A 163 -8.71 -4.22 15.53
CA LEU A 163 -9.43 -3.11 14.90
C LEU A 163 -8.51 -2.26 14.01
N THR A 164 -7.25 -2.08 14.41
CA THR A 164 -6.24 -1.41 13.58
C THR A 164 -6.00 -2.21 12.30
N GLN A 165 -5.71 -3.52 12.40
CA GLN A 165 -5.53 -4.36 11.21
C GLN A 165 -6.71 -4.34 10.24
N LEU A 166 -7.95 -4.26 10.73
CA LEU A 166 -9.14 -4.13 9.88
C LEU A 166 -9.19 -2.78 9.14
N ARG A 167 -8.81 -1.68 9.80
CA ARG A 167 -8.70 -0.35 9.18
C ARG A 167 -7.57 -0.29 8.15
N GLU A 168 -6.42 -0.91 8.46
CA GLU A 168 -5.29 -1.03 7.54
C GLU A 168 -5.63 -1.84 6.29
N PHE A 169 -6.34 -2.97 6.48
CA PHE A 169 -6.86 -3.77 5.38
C PHE A 169 -7.72 -2.93 4.44
N ASP A 170 -8.68 -2.17 4.97
CA ASP A 170 -9.56 -1.35 4.15
C ASP A 170 -8.84 -0.19 3.45
N ALA A 171 -7.93 0.51 4.15
CA ALA A 171 -7.17 1.61 3.57
C ALA A 171 -6.25 1.14 2.42
N ASP A 172 -5.57 0.02 2.60
CA ASP A 172 -4.77 -0.60 1.55
C ASP A 172 -5.61 -1.13 0.38
N TYR A 173 -6.76 -1.74 0.66
CA TYR A 173 -7.68 -2.23 -0.37
C TYR A 173 -8.19 -1.07 -1.22
N TYR A 174 -8.59 0.03 -0.57
CA TYR A 174 -8.97 1.28 -1.22
C TYR A 174 -7.82 1.85 -2.07
N ALA A 175 -6.61 1.92 -1.52
CA ALA A 175 -5.44 2.43 -2.24
C ALA A 175 -5.14 1.62 -3.50
N ALA A 176 -5.19 0.28 -3.41
CA ALA A 176 -4.98 -0.61 -4.53
C ALA A 176 -6.06 -0.46 -5.61
N MET A 177 -7.33 -0.35 -5.21
CA MET A 177 -8.43 -0.08 -6.14
C MET A 177 -8.28 1.29 -6.82
N LEU A 178 -7.92 2.33 -6.08
CA LEU A 178 -7.78 3.68 -6.61
C LEU A 178 -6.63 3.77 -7.63
N ASN A 179 -5.47 3.19 -7.30
CA ASN A 179 -4.34 3.12 -8.23
C ASN A 179 -4.69 2.30 -9.48
N THR A 180 -5.47 1.24 -9.35
CA THR A 180 -6.00 0.49 -10.49
C THR A 180 -6.95 1.33 -11.34
N ALA A 181 -7.85 2.09 -10.72
CA ALA A 181 -8.77 2.99 -11.42
C ALA A 181 -8.03 4.09 -12.19
N ILE A 182 -6.97 4.66 -11.59
CA ILE A 182 -6.09 5.62 -12.26
C ILE A 182 -5.44 4.98 -13.49
N THR A 183 -4.84 3.79 -13.34
CA THR A 183 -4.24 3.03 -14.45
C THR A 183 -5.26 2.74 -15.56
N LEU A 184 -6.49 2.36 -15.20
CA LEU A 184 -7.58 2.15 -16.15
C LEU A 184 -7.99 3.45 -16.88
N GLY A 185 -7.88 4.60 -16.24
CA GLY A 185 -8.12 5.91 -16.86
C GLY A 185 -7.11 6.25 -17.97
N TYR A 186 -5.92 5.66 -17.92
CA TYR A 186 -4.87 5.83 -18.93
C TYR A 186 -4.76 4.63 -19.90
N TRP A 187 -5.82 3.83 -20.01
CA TRP A 187 -5.85 2.63 -20.85
C TRP A 187 -5.29 2.88 -22.27
N LYS A 188 -4.33 2.04 -22.68
CA LYS A 188 -3.71 2.06 -24.01
C LYS A 188 -4.10 0.81 -24.79
N GLU A 189 -4.34 0.98 -26.08
CA GLU A 189 -4.61 -0.14 -27.00
C GLU A 189 -3.36 -0.99 -27.28
N ASP A 190 -2.16 -0.42 -27.11
CA ASP A 190 -0.91 -1.17 -27.24
C ASP A 190 -0.74 -2.14 -26.07
N ARG A 191 -0.80 -3.44 -26.36
CA ARG A 191 -0.70 -4.51 -25.36
C ARG A 191 0.62 -4.51 -24.59
N LYS A 192 1.75 -4.16 -25.23
CA LYS A 192 3.05 -4.15 -24.56
C LYS A 192 3.13 -3.00 -23.55
N VAL A 193 2.66 -1.83 -23.95
CA VAL A 193 2.56 -0.67 -23.05
C VAL A 193 1.61 -1.00 -21.91
N LEU A 194 0.46 -1.61 -22.19
CA LEU A 194 -0.50 -2.00 -21.16
C LEU A 194 0.09 -2.99 -20.16
N SER A 195 0.77 -4.05 -20.64
CA SER A 195 1.45 -5.03 -19.78
C SER A 195 2.47 -4.34 -18.88
N ALA A 196 3.33 -3.50 -19.44
CA ALA A 196 4.34 -2.77 -18.66
C ALA A 196 3.70 -1.84 -17.62
N THR A 197 2.59 -1.16 -17.93
CA THR A 197 1.86 -0.33 -16.96
C THR A 197 1.29 -1.16 -15.81
N PHE A 198 0.75 -2.35 -16.07
CA PHE A 198 0.28 -3.24 -15.02
C PHE A 198 1.44 -3.85 -14.22
N ASP A 199 2.55 -4.22 -14.86
CA ASP A 199 3.75 -4.66 -14.15
C ASP A 199 4.25 -3.57 -13.18
N LEU A 200 4.28 -2.31 -13.62
CA LEU A 200 4.62 -1.16 -12.76
C LEU A 200 3.65 -1.00 -11.59
N LEU A 201 2.34 -1.14 -11.84
CA LEU A 201 1.32 -1.10 -10.77
C LEU A 201 1.62 -2.19 -9.72
N PHE A 202 1.85 -3.43 -10.14
CA PHE A 202 2.16 -4.53 -9.23
C PHE A 202 3.47 -4.33 -8.46
N LEU A 203 4.51 -3.90 -9.16
CA LEU A 203 5.82 -3.64 -8.55
C LEU A 203 5.77 -2.46 -7.57
N SER A 204 5.00 -1.41 -7.84
CA SER A 204 4.97 -0.23 -6.98
C SER A 204 4.49 -0.54 -5.54
N PHE A 205 3.36 -1.23 -5.37
CA PHE A 205 2.93 -1.58 -4.01
C PHE A 205 3.82 -2.67 -3.40
N TYR A 206 4.37 -3.58 -4.21
CA TYR A 206 5.36 -4.54 -3.72
C TYR A 206 6.55 -3.83 -3.08
N LEU A 207 7.10 -2.81 -3.75
CA LEU A 207 8.23 -2.03 -3.23
C LEU A 207 7.82 -1.20 -1.99
N CYS A 208 6.60 -0.67 -1.93
CA CYS A 208 6.09 -0.01 -0.70
C CYS A 208 6.14 -0.98 0.48
N PHE A 209 5.57 -2.17 0.32
CA PHE A 209 5.53 -3.17 1.39
C PHE A 209 6.90 -3.80 1.67
N ASP A 210 7.83 -3.83 0.72
CA ASP A 210 9.23 -4.23 0.96
C ASP A 210 9.94 -3.22 1.88
N VAL A 211 9.73 -1.92 1.67
CA VAL A 211 10.22 -0.87 2.58
C VAL A 211 9.64 -1.08 3.99
N PHE A 212 8.34 -1.33 4.11
CA PHE A 212 7.71 -1.55 5.42
C PHE A 212 8.16 -2.85 6.09
N ALA A 213 8.38 -3.92 5.31
CA ALA A 213 8.94 -5.18 5.80
C ALA A 213 10.35 -4.98 6.37
N LYS A 214 11.23 -4.27 5.65
CA LYS A 214 12.60 -3.97 6.09
C LYS A 214 12.66 -3.15 7.37
N ASN A 215 11.61 -2.38 7.68
CA ASN A 215 11.55 -1.53 8.87
C ASN A 215 10.76 -2.14 10.05
N SER A 216 10.10 -3.28 9.88
CA SER A 216 9.24 -3.89 10.91
C SER A 216 9.84 -5.10 11.64
N ASN A 217 11.02 -5.61 11.23
CA ASN A 217 11.66 -6.82 11.79
C ASN A 217 10.76 -8.08 11.82
N ARG A 218 9.74 -8.15 10.94
CA ARG A 218 8.80 -9.27 10.85
C ARG A 218 9.27 -10.25 9.76
N ASP A 219 9.83 -11.39 10.15
CA ASP A 219 10.19 -12.48 9.23
C ASP A 219 9.15 -13.62 9.23
N PHE A 220 9.35 -14.59 8.35
CA PHE A 220 8.45 -15.73 8.18
C PHE A 220 8.24 -16.51 9.48
N SER A 221 9.32 -16.82 10.20
CA SER A 221 9.30 -17.61 11.43
C SER A 221 8.53 -16.88 12.54
N ASN A 222 8.84 -15.59 12.73
CA ASN A 222 8.18 -14.75 13.73
C ASN A 222 6.66 -14.69 13.50
N TYR A 223 6.24 -14.60 12.24
CA TYR A 223 4.82 -14.58 11.89
C TYR A 223 4.12 -15.91 12.18
N GLN A 224 4.77 -17.06 11.93
CA GLN A 224 4.14 -18.36 12.20
C GLN A 224 3.95 -18.61 13.70
N GLU A 225 4.88 -18.19 14.54
CA GLU A 225 4.83 -18.44 15.98
C GLU A 225 3.92 -17.46 16.75
N LYS A 226 3.93 -16.17 16.44
CA LYS A 226 3.18 -15.14 17.18
C LYS A 226 1.70 -15.11 16.83
N ASP A 227 0.83 -14.75 17.77
CA ASP A 227 -0.58 -14.53 17.48
C ASP A 227 -0.77 -13.35 16.51
N ILE A 228 -1.69 -13.47 15.56
CA ILE A 228 -2.00 -12.40 14.60
C ILE A 228 -2.50 -11.15 15.32
N GLU A 229 -3.20 -11.29 16.44
CA GLU A 229 -3.72 -10.16 17.25
C GLU A 229 -2.61 -9.43 18.04
N SER A 230 -1.39 -9.97 18.06
CA SER A 230 -0.25 -9.30 18.70
C SER A 230 0.37 -8.21 17.82
N TYR A 231 -0.07 -8.09 16.56
CA TYR A 231 0.38 -7.08 15.62
C TYR A 231 -0.70 -6.00 15.43
N ASP A 232 -0.27 -4.75 15.36
CA ASP A 232 -1.08 -3.59 15.02
C ASP A 232 -1.43 -3.51 13.51
N HIS A 233 -0.53 -4.02 12.67
CA HIS A 233 -0.67 -4.05 11.20
C HIS A 233 -0.62 -5.49 10.67
N PRO A 234 -1.33 -5.83 9.58
CA PRO A 234 -1.17 -7.11 8.92
C PRO A 234 0.27 -7.29 8.42
N TYR A 235 0.72 -8.54 8.28
CA TYR A 235 2.05 -8.82 7.75
C TYR A 235 2.19 -8.29 6.30
N PRO A 236 3.34 -7.72 5.88
CA PRO A 236 3.51 -7.16 4.53
C PRO A 236 3.09 -8.09 3.40
N GLY A 237 3.40 -9.39 3.48
CA GLY A 237 2.94 -10.40 2.51
C GLY A 237 1.43 -10.63 2.48
N ILE A 238 0.73 -10.45 3.60
CA ILE A 238 -0.74 -10.46 3.68
C ILE A 238 -1.29 -9.20 2.99
N ARG A 239 -0.68 -8.04 3.27
CA ARG A 239 -1.02 -6.75 2.64
C ARG A 239 -0.88 -6.80 1.12
N MET A 240 0.27 -7.26 0.65
CA MET A 240 0.55 -7.47 -0.78
C MET A 240 -0.49 -8.41 -1.44
N TYR A 241 -0.91 -9.48 -0.75
CA TYR A 241 -1.88 -10.43 -1.28
C TYR A 241 -3.24 -9.78 -1.53
N TYR A 242 -3.86 -9.19 -0.50
CA TYR A 242 -5.20 -8.63 -0.68
C TYR A 242 -5.20 -7.36 -1.54
N CYS A 243 -4.10 -6.58 -1.59
CA CYS A 243 -3.96 -5.50 -2.57
C CYS A 243 -3.96 -6.06 -4.01
N SER A 244 -3.26 -7.17 -4.25
CA SER A 244 -3.26 -7.85 -5.55
C SER A 244 -4.67 -8.33 -5.92
N ILE A 245 -5.43 -8.85 -4.95
CA ILE A 245 -6.83 -9.24 -5.15
C ILE A 245 -7.70 -8.03 -5.49
N ALA A 246 -7.53 -6.89 -4.80
CA ALA A 246 -8.27 -5.67 -5.08
C ALA A 246 -8.06 -5.17 -6.52
N ILE A 247 -6.81 -5.24 -7.02
CA ILE A 247 -6.47 -4.91 -8.41
C ILE A 247 -7.19 -5.85 -9.37
N CYS A 248 -7.12 -7.16 -9.11
CA CYS A 248 -7.77 -8.18 -9.94
C CYS A 248 -9.28 -7.99 -9.98
N ASP A 249 -9.92 -7.81 -8.83
CA ASP A 249 -11.36 -7.62 -8.68
C ASP A 249 -11.83 -6.40 -9.47
N LEU A 250 -11.20 -5.23 -9.29
CA LEU A 250 -11.61 -4.03 -10.02
C LEU A 250 -11.38 -4.19 -11.53
N LEU A 251 -10.25 -4.76 -11.94
CA LEU A 251 -9.94 -4.97 -13.35
C LEU A 251 -10.98 -5.88 -14.02
N ILE A 252 -11.34 -6.99 -13.37
CA ILE A 252 -12.36 -7.93 -13.86
C ILE A 252 -13.75 -7.28 -13.86
N ARG A 253 -14.12 -6.52 -12.83
CA ARG A 253 -15.42 -5.83 -12.78
C ARG A 253 -15.58 -4.82 -13.91
N ILE A 254 -14.53 -4.07 -14.25
CA ILE A 254 -14.59 -3.00 -15.25
C ILE A 254 -14.40 -3.51 -16.68
N LYS A 255 -13.48 -4.46 -16.91
CA LYS A 255 -13.11 -4.93 -18.25
C LYS A 255 -13.64 -6.32 -18.60
N GLY A 256 -14.24 -7.02 -17.63
CA GLY A 256 -14.70 -8.40 -17.76
C GLY A 256 -13.56 -9.40 -17.65
N ASP A 257 -13.90 -10.63 -17.27
CA ASP A 257 -12.98 -11.75 -17.27
C ASP A 257 -12.74 -12.25 -18.71
N ASN A 258 -11.56 -11.93 -19.26
CA ASN A 258 -11.14 -12.33 -20.60
C ASN A 258 -9.63 -12.61 -20.66
N GLU A 259 -9.17 -13.19 -21.77
CA GLU A 259 -7.77 -13.60 -21.97
C GLU A 259 -6.78 -12.47 -21.70
N LEU A 260 -7.00 -11.27 -22.27
CA LEU A 260 -6.11 -10.13 -22.05
C LEU A 260 -6.03 -9.75 -20.57
N ILE A 261 -7.16 -9.72 -19.86
CA ILE A 261 -7.18 -9.38 -18.44
C ILE A 261 -6.44 -10.43 -17.61
N ARG A 262 -6.62 -11.72 -17.91
CA ARG A 262 -5.87 -12.81 -17.26
C ARG A 262 -4.37 -12.73 -17.55
N GLU A 263 -3.98 -12.36 -18.76
CA GLU A 263 -2.58 -12.12 -19.14
C GLU A 263 -1.96 -10.99 -18.32
N LEU A 264 -2.64 -9.84 -18.21
CA LEU A 264 -2.15 -8.68 -17.44
C LEU A 264 -1.99 -9.01 -15.95
N ILE A 265 -2.98 -9.69 -15.36
CA ILE A 265 -2.92 -10.15 -13.97
C ILE A 265 -1.73 -11.10 -13.79
N SER A 266 -1.59 -12.10 -14.68
CA SER A 266 -0.51 -13.08 -14.60
C SER A 266 0.86 -12.43 -14.75
N SER A 267 1.00 -11.43 -15.64
CA SER A 267 2.23 -10.67 -15.83
C SER A 267 2.65 -9.93 -14.55
N GLY A 268 1.71 -9.23 -13.91
CA GLY A 268 1.98 -8.51 -12.66
C GLY A 268 2.45 -9.42 -11.52
N PHE A 269 1.82 -10.59 -11.35
CA PHE A 269 2.27 -11.59 -10.40
C PHE A 269 3.64 -12.18 -10.75
N ASP A 270 3.89 -12.51 -12.02
CA ASP A 270 5.19 -13.03 -12.46
C ASP A 270 6.31 -12.00 -12.26
N ALA A 271 6.06 -10.71 -12.50
CA ALA A 271 7.03 -9.65 -12.27
C ALA A 271 7.54 -9.65 -10.81
N MET A 272 6.63 -9.72 -9.84
CA MET A 272 6.99 -9.75 -8.41
C MET A 272 7.71 -11.04 -8.02
N ILE A 273 7.15 -12.20 -8.40
CA ILE A 273 7.68 -13.53 -8.04
C ILE A 273 9.04 -13.77 -8.70
N SER A 274 9.18 -13.43 -9.98
CA SER A 274 10.45 -13.59 -10.71
C SER A 274 11.52 -12.64 -10.20
N TYR A 275 11.17 -11.43 -9.74
CA TYR A 275 12.12 -10.54 -9.08
C TYR A 275 12.69 -11.17 -7.80
N GLU A 276 11.83 -11.62 -6.88
CA GLU A 276 12.28 -12.25 -5.64
C GLU A 276 13.16 -13.48 -5.90
N LYS A 277 12.73 -14.35 -6.82
CA LYS A 277 13.46 -15.59 -7.10
C LYS A 277 14.78 -15.36 -7.83
N ARG A 278 14.78 -14.55 -8.89
CA ARG A 278 15.92 -14.44 -9.82
C ARG A 278 16.82 -13.25 -9.53
N ALA A 279 16.25 -12.14 -9.07
CA ALA A 279 17.02 -10.94 -8.76
C ALA A 279 17.59 -10.97 -7.34
N LEU A 280 16.75 -11.28 -6.35
CA LEU A 280 17.16 -11.40 -4.95
C LEU A 280 17.76 -12.77 -4.60
N GLY A 281 17.57 -13.79 -5.45
CA GLY A 281 18.11 -15.13 -5.21
C GLY A 281 17.39 -15.88 -4.09
N LYS A 282 16.11 -15.55 -3.84
CA LYS A 282 15.27 -16.28 -2.88
C LYS A 282 14.87 -17.62 -3.50
N GLU A 283 15.66 -18.65 -3.22
CA GLU A 283 15.47 -19.99 -3.81
C GLU A 283 14.28 -20.73 -3.19
N LYS A 284 14.04 -20.54 -1.88
CA LYS A 284 12.92 -21.16 -1.17
C LYS A 284 11.74 -20.19 -1.10
N TYR A 285 10.53 -20.73 -1.23
CA TYR A 285 9.31 -19.93 -1.13
C TYR A 285 9.21 -19.21 0.22
N ARG A 286 9.58 -19.87 1.32
CA ARG A 286 9.59 -19.26 2.66
C ARG A 286 10.43 -17.98 2.79
N ASP A 287 11.39 -17.77 1.89
CA ASP A 287 12.26 -16.59 1.91
C ASP A 287 11.57 -15.37 1.23
N SER A 288 10.47 -15.61 0.51
CA SER A 288 9.59 -14.60 -0.08
C SER A 288 8.57 -14.07 0.92
N TYR A 289 8.32 -12.76 0.91
CA TYR A 289 7.28 -12.17 1.77
C TYR A 289 5.87 -12.64 1.40
N PHE A 290 5.60 -12.86 0.11
CA PHE A 290 4.31 -13.36 -0.38
C PHE A 290 3.96 -14.75 0.14
N SER A 291 4.95 -15.54 0.55
CA SER A 291 4.74 -16.92 0.97
C SER A 291 3.82 -17.07 2.17
N ILE A 292 3.81 -16.08 3.08
CA ILE A 292 2.95 -16.13 4.27
C ILE A 292 1.47 -16.25 3.90
N ALA A 293 1.01 -15.55 2.86
CA ALA A 293 -0.37 -15.63 2.39
C ALA A 293 -0.74 -17.04 1.87
N GLY A 294 0.25 -17.81 1.41
CA GLY A 294 0.07 -19.18 0.94
C GLY A 294 0.03 -20.24 2.06
N THR A 295 0.26 -19.86 3.31
CA THR A 295 0.16 -20.76 4.48
C THR A 295 -1.27 -20.84 5.01
N GLN A 296 -1.61 -21.90 5.75
CA GLN A 296 -2.93 -22.03 6.38
C GLN A 296 -3.25 -20.83 7.29
N LYS A 297 -2.27 -20.41 8.10
CA LYS A 297 -2.39 -19.25 8.99
C LYS A 297 -2.63 -17.96 8.20
N GLY A 298 -1.89 -17.74 7.11
CA GLY A 298 -2.09 -16.57 6.24
C GLY A 298 -3.47 -16.55 5.59
N ALA A 299 -3.92 -17.68 5.03
CA ALA A 299 -5.25 -17.81 4.45
C ALA A 299 -6.37 -17.55 5.48
N MET A 300 -6.23 -18.08 6.70
CA MET A 300 -7.17 -17.80 7.80
C MET A 300 -7.16 -16.32 8.20
N HIS A 301 -5.99 -15.69 8.23
CA HIS A 301 -5.85 -14.27 8.56
C HIS A 301 -6.54 -13.39 7.51
N ILE A 302 -6.27 -13.61 6.21
CA ILE A 302 -6.94 -12.87 5.12
C ILE A 302 -8.46 -13.03 5.21
N ARG A 303 -8.95 -14.25 5.43
CA ARG A 303 -10.39 -14.51 5.61
C ARG A 303 -10.96 -13.71 6.78
N ALA A 304 -10.25 -13.69 7.91
CA ALA A 304 -10.66 -12.95 9.09
C ALA A 304 -10.68 -11.44 8.84
N LEU A 305 -9.72 -10.89 8.08
CA LEU A 305 -9.70 -9.47 7.71
C LEU A 305 -10.92 -9.09 6.86
N VAL A 306 -11.20 -9.85 5.78
CA VAL A 306 -12.34 -9.55 4.89
C VAL A 306 -13.67 -9.63 5.65
N ASN A 307 -13.90 -10.74 6.36
CA ASN A 307 -15.16 -10.94 7.07
C ASN A 307 -15.30 -9.99 8.27
N GLY A 308 -14.20 -9.74 8.99
CA GLY A 308 -14.19 -8.81 10.12
C GLY A 308 -14.47 -7.37 9.67
N TRP A 309 -13.92 -6.94 8.53
CA TRP A 309 -14.23 -5.62 7.99
C TRP A 309 -15.70 -5.49 7.59
N ASN A 310 -16.26 -6.52 6.94
CA ASN A 310 -17.69 -6.55 6.58
C ASN A 310 -18.65 -6.32 7.76
N GLU A 311 -18.26 -6.74 8.96
CA GLU A 311 -19.03 -6.50 10.19
C GLU A 311 -19.02 -5.03 10.63
N LEU A 312 -17.95 -4.29 10.30
CA LEU A 312 -17.74 -2.90 10.69
C LEU A 312 -18.25 -1.89 9.66
N VAL A 313 -18.47 -2.30 8.40
CA VAL A 313 -18.87 -1.40 7.29
C VAL A 313 -20.06 -0.50 7.64
N ASP A 314 -21.11 -1.02 8.28
CA ASP A 314 -22.31 -0.24 8.61
C ASP A 314 -22.05 0.83 9.69
N GLU A 315 -21.08 0.58 10.58
CA GLU A 315 -20.63 1.54 11.59
C GLU A 315 -19.79 2.64 10.93
N TYR A 316 -18.79 2.26 10.14
CA TYR A 316 -17.88 3.21 9.49
C TYR A 316 -18.57 4.08 8.44
N ASN A 317 -19.62 3.57 7.78
CA ASN A 317 -20.47 4.36 6.89
C ASN A 317 -21.14 5.58 7.57
N ARG A 318 -21.17 5.64 8.90
CA ARG A 318 -21.66 6.83 9.65
C ARG A 318 -20.64 7.98 9.67
N TYR A 319 -19.37 7.67 9.45
CA TYR A 319 -18.24 8.59 9.51
C TYR A 319 -17.60 8.82 8.14
N SER A 320 -17.87 7.94 7.17
CA SER A 320 -17.27 7.99 5.85
C SER A 320 -17.80 9.14 5.01
N TYR A 321 -16.94 9.62 4.12
CA TYR A 321 -17.26 10.61 3.10
C TYR A 321 -17.85 9.97 1.84
N VAL A 322 -17.57 8.68 1.61
CA VAL A 322 -18.11 7.86 0.54
C VAL A 322 -18.70 6.57 1.11
N THR A 323 -19.70 6.01 0.43
CA THR A 323 -20.28 4.73 0.85
C THR A 323 -19.27 3.60 0.72
N ILE A 324 -19.02 2.90 1.82
CA ILE A 324 -18.26 1.67 1.88
C ILE A 324 -19.23 0.52 1.59
N TYR A 325 -18.87 -0.34 0.64
CA TYR A 325 -19.67 -1.50 0.27
C TYR A 325 -19.08 -2.76 0.91
N LYS A 326 -19.95 -3.65 1.41
CA LYS A 326 -19.53 -4.95 1.91
C LYS A 326 -19.08 -5.83 0.74
N ASN A 327 -18.05 -6.64 1.00
CA ASN A 327 -17.68 -7.74 0.13
C ASN A 327 -18.52 -8.97 0.48
N ASP A 328 -18.55 -9.97 -0.40
CA ASP A 328 -19.08 -11.28 -0.04
C ASP A 328 -18.24 -11.90 1.07
N ASN A 329 -18.88 -12.63 1.99
CA ASN A 329 -18.15 -13.34 3.02
C ASN A 329 -17.31 -14.45 2.41
N VAL A 330 -16.07 -14.56 2.86
CA VAL A 330 -15.14 -15.58 2.43
C VAL A 330 -15.29 -16.79 3.35
N GLU A 331 -15.81 -17.90 2.84
CA GLU A 331 -15.97 -19.14 3.61
C GLU A 331 -14.63 -19.87 3.80
N SER A 332 -13.85 -19.95 2.72
CA SER A 332 -12.55 -20.63 2.70
C SER A 332 -11.61 -20.01 1.68
N LEU A 333 -10.31 -20.01 1.99
CA LEU A 333 -9.24 -19.68 1.07
C LEU A 333 -8.30 -20.88 0.94
N SER A 334 -7.90 -21.18 -0.29
CA SER A 334 -6.89 -22.20 -0.56
C SER A 334 -5.54 -21.78 0.00
N TYR A 335 -4.81 -22.74 0.56
CA TYR A 335 -3.43 -22.58 0.97
C TYR A 335 -2.61 -23.73 0.37
N PHE A 336 -1.33 -23.49 0.12
CA PHE A 336 -0.47 -24.41 -0.63
C PHE A 336 0.93 -24.56 -0.02
N LEU A 337 1.23 -23.84 1.07
CA LEU A 337 2.48 -23.94 1.82
C LEU A 337 2.22 -24.48 3.23
N GLY A 338 3.13 -25.33 3.70
CA GLY A 338 3.22 -25.79 5.08
C GLY A 338 3.83 -24.73 6.00
N GLU A 339 3.89 -25.05 7.30
CA GLU A 339 4.52 -24.18 8.33
C GLU A 339 6.03 -24.04 8.16
N ASP A 340 6.68 -24.99 7.47
CA ASP A 340 8.08 -24.93 7.08
C ASP A 340 8.32 -24.08 5.81
N GLY A 341 7.24 -23.62 5.19
CA GLY A 341 7.22 -22.85 3.95
C GLY A 341 7.56 -23.66 2.70
N GLU A 342 7.45 -24.99 2.78
CA GLU A 342 7.50 -25.89 1.62
C GLU A 342 6.11 -26.11 1.04
N PHE A 343 6.02 -26.45 -0.25
CA PHE A 343 4.73 -26.81 -0.84
C PHE A 343 4.14 -28.04 -0.16
N LEU A 344 2.86 -27.94 0.18
CA LEU A 344 2.09 -29.10 0.57
C LEU A 344 2.12 -30.09 -0.59
N ARG A 345 2.59 -31.31 -0.32
CA ARG A 345 2.44 -32.40 -1.29
C ARG A 345 0.94 -32.61 -1.45
N GLN A 346 0.37 -32.16 -2.56
CA GLN A 346 -0.96 -32.60 -2.94
C GLN A 346 -0.91 -34.13 -3.01
N GLY A 347 -1.73 -34.80 -2.20
CA GLY A 347 -1.95 -36.22 -2.34
C GLY A 347 -2.39 -36.49 -3.79
N VAL A 348 -1.76 -37.50 -4.41
CA VAL A 348 -2.20 -38.10 -5.67
C VAL A 348 -3.66 -38.56 -5.55
#